data_AF-A0A261RUC0-F1
#
_entry.id   AF-A0A261RUC0-F1
#
_cell.length_a   1.000
_cell.length_b   1.000
_cell.length_c   1.000
_cell.angle_alpha   90.00
_cell.angle_beta   90.00
_cell.angle_gamma   90.00
#
_symmetry.space_group_name_H-M   'P 1'
#
loop_
_entity.id
_entity.type
_entity.pdbx_description
1 polymer ?
#
loop_
_entity_poly.entity_id
_entity_poly.type
_entity_poly.pdbx_seq_one_letter_code
_entity_poly.pdbx_strand_id
1 'polypeptide(L)'
;MSHHSECPTGQIDQGAADPLWRSPAGGEIRDARLKSGRTQSQVAQILRVSERQLQRWEAGEQDMPPGVWRTFTMSCGQHFPADFELAIYSPSRGWDLERDKRRDTILKGDRVHLKAIQDGTLIQVMIWLDRTDGLIDDNSYGGTVVDFPGEPEAGQEFGGFYLGEKVTFSLRNVLHVEQRLPAHLFSDQA
;
A
#
# COMPACT_ATOMS: atom_id res chain seq x y z
N MET A 1 56.96 -24.90 -15.82
CA MET A 1 56.06 -24.51 -16.94
C MET A 1 54.78 -25.31 -16.81
N SER A 2 53.67 -24.59 -16.63
CA SER A 2 52.26 -24.98 -16.78
C SER A 2 51.72 -26.17 -15.96
N HIS A 3 51.27 -25.87 -14.74
CA HIS A 3 50.14 -26.58 -14.14
C HIS A 3 48.85 -26.00 -14.74
N HIS A 4 48.20 -26.73 -15.64
CA HIS A 4 46.82 -26.45 -16.03
C HIS A 4 45.89 -27.00 -14.94
N SER A 5 45.36 -26.12 -14.09
CA SER A 5 44.18 -26.41 -13.28
C SER A 5 42.96 -26.35 -14.20
N GLU A 6 42.41 -27.51 -14.55
CA GLU A 6 41.06 -27.61 -15.08
C GLU A 6 40.08 -27.30 -13.95
N CYS A 7 39.42 -26.13 -14.03
CA CYS A 7 38.26 -25.84 -13.21
C CYS A 7 37.12 -26.78 -13.64
N PRO A 8 36.45 -27.49 -12.71
CA PRO A 8 35.30 -28.28 -13.06
C PRO A 8 34.16 -27.33 -13.46
N THR A 9 33.72 -27.43 -14.71
CA THR A 9 32.49 -26.79 -15.20
C THR A 9 31.33 -27.31 -14.36
N GLY A 10 30.98 -26.54 -13.34
CA GLY A 10 29.77 -26.71 -12.57
C GLY A 10 28.59 -26.63 -13.54
N GLN A 11 27.97 -27.78 -13.75
CA GLN A 11 26.70 -27.96 -14.39
C GLN A 11 25.67 -27.10 -13.64
N ILE A 12 25.38 -25.92 -14.20
CA ILE A 12 24.27 -25.08 -13.74
C ILE A 12 22.98 -25.82 -14.05
N ASP A 13 22.45 -26.42 -12.99
CA ASP A 13 21.09 -26.95 -12.92
C ASP A 13 20.12 -25.87 -13.40
N GLN A 14 19.44 -26.13 -14.53
CA GLN A 14 18.36 -25.30 -15.06
C GLN A 14 17.12 -25.53 -14.20
N GLY A 15 17.19 -25.15 -12.92
CA GLY A 15 16.12 -25.31 -11.94
C GLY A 15 15.23 -24.07 -11.87
N ALA A 16 14.04 -24.18 -12.46
CA ALA A 16 12.88 -23.27 -12.36
C ALA A 16 13.18 -21.77 -12.60
N ALA A 17 12.87 -21.29 -13.80
CA ALA A 17 12.72 -19.85 -14.04
C ALA A 17 11.81 -19.27 -12.93
N ASP A 18 12.32 -18.28 -12.18
CA ASP A 18 11.58 -17.68 -11.08
C ASP A 18 10.16 -17.31 -11.57
N PRO A 19 9.10 -17.81 -10.90
CA PRO A 19 7.73 -17.74 -11.39
C PRO A 19 7.23 -16.30 -11.62
N LEU A 20 7.96 -15.29 -11.16
CA LEU A 20 7.68 -13.87 -11.42
C LEU A 20 8.21 -13.35 -12.76
N TRP A 21 9.11 -14.08 -13.44
CA TRP A 21 9.69 -13.70 -14.73
C TRP A 21 9.03 -14.34 -15.95
N ARG A 22 7.94 -15.08 -15.74
CA ARG A 22 7.10 -15.58 -16.83
C ARG A 22 5.83 -14.74 -17.00
N SER A 23 5.20 -14.85 -18.16
CA SER A 23 3.84 -14.36 -18.37
C SER A 23 2.86 -15.30 -17.63
N PRO A 24 2.01 -14.79 -16.73
CA PRO A 24 1.03 -15.60 -16.02
C PRO A 24 -0.13 -15.97 -16.94
N ALA A 25 -0.79 -17.10 -16.67
CA ALA A 25 -2.05 -17.42 -17.33
C ALA A 25 -3.19 -16.54 -16.77
N GLY A 26 -4.22 -16.28 -17.58
CA GLY A 26 -5.35 -15.42 -17.19
C GLY A 26 -6.05 -15.84 -15.89
N GLY A 27 -6.18 -17.16 -15.66
CA GLY A 27 -6.69 -17.71 -14.40
C GLY A 27 -5.84 -17.35 -13.19
N GLU A 28 -4.51 -17.33 -13.33
CA GLU A 28 -3.59 -17.00 -12.24
C GLU A 28 -3.66 -15.52 -11.86
N ILE A 29 -3.86 -14.65 -12.86
CA ILE A 29 -4.08 -13.22 -12.66
C ILE A 29 -5.37 -13.01 -11.85
N ARG A 30 -6.45 -13.68 -12.27
CA ARG A 30 -7.74 -13.64 -11.58
C ARG A 30 -7.64 -14.16 -10.15
N ASP A 31 -6.97 -15.28 -9.94
CA ASP A 31 -6.81 -15.89 -8.62
C ASP A 31 -6.00 -15.00 -7.69
N ALA A 32 -4.89 -14.42 -8.17
CA ALA A 32 -4.10 -13.48 -7.38
C ALA A 32 -4.91 -12.23 -6.99
N ARG A 33 -5.72 -11.71 -7.92
CA ARG A 33 -6.63 -10.60 -7.64
C ARG A 33 -7.64 -10.95 -6.56
N LEU A 34 -8.33 -12.07 -6.70
CA LEU A 34 -9.35 -12.51 -5.74
C LEU A 34 -8.73 -12.80 -4.36
N LYS A 35 -7.56 -13.43 -4.30
CA LYS A 35 -6.81 -13.65 -3.05
C LYS A 35 -6.44 -12.34 -2.37
N SER A 36 -6.18 -11.29 -3.14
CA SER A 36 -5.88 -9.96 -2.60
C SER A 36 -7.13 -9.11 -2.27
N GLY A 37 -8.34 -9.65 -2.42
CA GLY A 37 -9.59 -8.92 -2.15
C GLY A 37 -9.94 -7.82 -3.17
N ARG A 38 -9.21 -7.73 -4.30
CA ARG A 38 -9.30 -6.58 -5.22
C ARG A 38 -10.30 -6.77 -6.36
N THR A 39 -10.86 -5.65 -6.80
CA THR A 39 -11.64 -5.53 -8.03
C THR A 39 -10.74 -5.34 -9.26
N GLN A 40 -11.28 -5.56 -10.45
CA GLN A 40 -10.55 -5.33 -11.70
C GLN A 40 -10.12 -3.86 -11.83
N SER A 41 -11.00 -2.92 -11.49
CA SER A 41 -10.69 -1.48 -11.53
C SER A 41 -9.54 -1.09 -10.58
N GLN A 42 -9.49 -1.67 -9.37
CA GLN A 42 -8.40 -1.42 -8.41
C GLN A 42 -7.04 -1.92 -8.93
N VAL A 43 -6.99 -3.15 -9.44
CA VAL A 43 -5.75 -3.71 -10.01
C VAL A 43 -5.31 -2.90 -11.23
N ALA A 44 -6.24 -2.47 -12.08
CA ALA A 44 -5.92 -1.63 -13.23
C ALA A 44 -5.30 -0.28 -12.82
N GLN A 45 -5.81 0.35 -11.75
CA GLN A 45 -5.23 1.57 -11.19
C GLN A 45 -3.82 1.36 -10.64
N ILE A 46 -3.60 0.28 -9.86
CA ILE A 46 -2.28 -0.07 -9.31
C ILE A 46 -1.26 -0.29 -10.43
N LEU A 47 -1.66 -1.01 -11.48
CA LEU A 47 -0.80 -1.33 -12.63
C LEU A 47 -0.72 -0.20 -13.67
N ARG A 48 -1.46 0.90 -13.45
CA ARG A 48 -1.55 2.05 -14.38
C ARG A 48 -1.96 1.64 -15.81
N VAL A 49 -2.91 0.71 -15.91
CA VAL A 49 -3.49 0.24 -17.18
C VAL A 49 -5.00 0.50 -17.19
N SER A 50 -5.63 0.33 -18.37
CA SER A 50 -7.09 0.36 -18.43
C SER A 50 -7.70 -0.91 -17.84
N GLU A 51 -8.90 -0.80 -17.26
CA GLU A 51 -9.66 -1.96 -16.77
C GLU A 51 -9.90 -2.99 -17.88
N ARG A 52 -10.15 -2.53 -19.11
CA ARG A 52 -10.29 -3.38 -20.30
C ARG A 52 -9.02 -4.18 -20.60
N GLN A 53 -7.84 -3.61 -20.37
CA GLN A 53 -6.58 -4.32 -20.54
C GLN A 53 -6.46 -5.47 -19.54
N LEU A 54 -6.84 -5.22 -18.28
CA LEU A 54 -6.86 -6.26 -17.25
C LEU A 54 -7.88 -7.36 -17.58
N GLN A 55 -9.07 -7.01 -18.07
CA GLN A 55 -10.07 -7.99 -18.50
C GLN A 55 -9.54 -8.90 -19.60
N ARG A 56 -8.83 -8.35 -20.60
CA ARG A 56 -8.19 -9.14 -21.67
C ARG A 56 -7.14 -10.10 -21.13
N TRP A 57 -6.34 -9.65 -20.17
CA TRP A 57 -5.36 -10.50 -19.51
C TRP A 57 -6.01 -11.63 -18.71
N GLU A 58 -7.02 -11.33 -17.88
CA GLU A 58 -7.75 -12.35 -17.11
C GLU A 58 -8.50 -13.35 -18.00
N ALA A 59 -8.99 -12.90 -19.16
CA ALA A 59 -9.65 -13.76 -20.14
C ALA A 59 -8.69 -14.60 -21.00
N GLY A 60 -7.38 -14.34 -20.93
CA GLY A 60 -6.38 -14.98 -21.80
C GLY A 60 -6.44 -14.51 -23.26
N GLU A 61 -7.12 -13.40 -23.55
CA GLU A 61 -7.14 -12.79 -24.88
C GLU A 61 -5.80 -12.13 -25.24
N GLN A 62 -5.04 -11.72 -24.22
CA GLN A 62 -3.70 -11.17 -24.35
C GLN A 62 -2.82 -11.64 -23.19
N ASP A 63 -1.52 -11.76 -23.43
CA ASP A 63 -0.55 -12.08 -22.39
C ASP A 63 -0.26 -10.84 -21.52
N MET A 64 -0.23 -11.04 -20.21
CA MET A 64 0.30 -10.04 -19.28
C MET A 64 1.84 -10.08 -19.32
N PRO A 65 2.52 -8.95 -19.54
CA PRO A 65 3.97 -8.92 -19.52
C PRO A 65 4.55 -9.36 -18.16
N PRO A 66 5.66 -10.13 -18.10
CA PRO A 66 6.24 -10.60 -16.84
C PRO A 66 6.56 -9.49 -15.83
N GLY A 67 7.04 -8.34 -16.30
CA GLY A 67 7.31 -7.19 -15.42
C GLY A 67 6.05 -6.61 -14.76
N VAL A 68 4.92 -6.65 -15.47
CA VAL A 68 3.61 -6.23 -14.93
C VAL A 68 3.12 -7.26 -13.92
N TRP A 69 3.28 -8.55 -14.22
CA TRP A 69 2.94 -9.63 -13.28
C TRP A 69 3.73 -9.53 -11.98
N ARG A 70 5.05 -9.35 -12.07
CA ARG A 70 5.90 -9.14 -10.89
C ARG A 70 5.43 -7.93 -10.07
N THR A 71 5.11 -6.83 -10.72
CA THR A 71 4.58 -5.62 -10.06
C THR A 71 3.28 -5.95 -9.33
N PHE A 72 2.37 -6.68 -9.97
CA PHE A 72 1.11 -7.07 -9.38
C PHE A 72 1.31 -7.98 -8.15
N THR A 73 2.13 -9.02 -8.25
CA THR A 73 2.36 -9.94 -7.12
C THR A 73 2.99 -9.23 -5.92
N MET A 74 3.92 -8.29 -6.15
CA MET A 74 4.49 -7.48 -5.07
C MET A 74 3.45 -6.56 -4.41
N SER A 75 2.44 -6.11 -5.17
CA SER A 75 1.36 -5.25 -4.67
C SER A 75 0.29 -6.01 -3.88
N CYS A 76 0.17 -7.34 -4.05
CA CYS A 76 -0.92 -8.12 -3.44
C CYS A 76 -0.94 -8.08 -1.90
N GLY A 77 0.19 -7.76 -1.25
CA GLY A 77 0.29 -7.60 0.22
C GLY A 77 0.56 -6.17 0.69
N GLN A 78 0.28 -5.17 -0.15
CA GLN A 78 0.41 -3.75 0.22
C GLN A 78 -0.92 -3.05 0.01
N HIS A 79 -1.27 -2.06 0.83
CA HIS A 79 -2.44 -1.23 0.58
C HIS A 79 -2.09 0.06 -0.17
N PHE A 80 -2.93 0.41 -1.14
CA PHE A 80 -2.76 1.54 -2.04
C PHE A 80 -3.95 2.52 -1.94
N PRO A 81 -3.83 3.75 -2.49
CA PRO A 81 -4.94 4.70 -2.51
C PRO A 81 -6.27 4.14 -3.07
N ALA A 82 -6.19 3.17 -3.98
CA ALA A 82 -7.34 2.49 -4.59
C ALA A 82 -8.11 1.56 -3.63
N ASP A 83 -7.52 1.21 -2.48
CA ASP A 83 -8.14 0.34 -1.48
C ASP A 83 -8.99 1.15 -0.48
N PHE A 84 -8.92 2.48 -0.52
CA PHE A 84 -9.60 3.39 0.42
C PHE A 84 -10.66 4.26 -0.27
N GLU A 85 -11.75 4.53 0.45
CA GLU A 85 -12.82 5.42 0.01
C GLU A 85 -12.26 6.82 -0.32
N LEU A 86 -12.90 7.49 -1.26
CA LEU A 86 -12.65 8.91 -1.52
C LEU A 86 -13.46 9.75 -0.53
N ALA A 87 -12.78 10.68 0.15
CA ALA A 87 -13.44 11.68 0.95
C ALA A 87 -14.28 12.60 0.04
N ILE A 88 -15.57 12.72 0.35
CA ILE A 88 -16.51 13.56 -0.40
C ILE A 88 -16.19 15.05 -0.17
N TYR A 89 -15.63 15.37 1.00
CA TYR A 89 -15.24 16.71 1.41
C TYR A 89 -13.76 16.76 1.75
N SER A 90 -13.21 17.97 1.87
CA SER A 90 -11.87 18.15 2.44
C SER A 90 -11.81 17.50 3.83
N PRO A 91 -10.66 16.93 4.23
CA PRO A 91 -10.52 16.24 5.50
C PRO A 91 -10.96 17.12 6.65
N SER A 92 -11.79 16.57 7.54
CA SER A 92 -12.06 17.22 8.82
C SER A 92 -10.79 17.25 9.67
N ARG A 93 -10.70 18.18 10.62
CA ARG A 93 -9.54 18.33 11.51
C ARG A 93 -9.99 18.36 12.95
N GLY A 94 -9.45 17.47 13.78
CA GLY A 94 -9.55 17.57 15.22
C GLY A 94 -8.76 18.79 15.67
N TRP A 95 -9.42 19.74 16.32
CA TRP A 95 -8.78 20.93 16.86
C TRP A 95 -8.74 20.83 18.37
N ASP A 96 -7.55 20.63 18.90
CA ASP A 96 -7.24 20.99 20.27
C ASP A 96 -6.74 22.44 20.28
N LEU A 97 -7.54 23.36 20.82
CA LEU A 97 -7.24 24.80 20.81
C LEU A 97 -6.02 25.17 21.68
N GLU A 98 -5.65 24.32 22.64
CA GLU A 98 -4.50 24.54 23.52
C GLU A 98 -3.21 23.98 22.92
N ARG A 99 -3.34 22.91 22.12
CA ARG A 99 -2.21 22.14 21.58
C ARG A 99 -1.90 22.41 20.12
N ASP A 100 -2.90 22.57 19.28
CA ASP A 100 -2.77 22.47 17.83
C ASP A 100 -2.46 23.82 17.17
N LYS A 101 -1.57 23.81 16.17
CA LYS A 101 -1.26 25.00 15.36
C LYS A 101 -2.10 25.03 14.11
N ARG A 102 -2.58 26.22 13.71
CA ARG A 102 -3.40 26.33 12.50
C ARG A 102 -2.61 26.02 11.23
N ARG A 103 -2.89 24.89 10.59
CA ARG A 103 -2.31 24.49 9.29
C ARG A 103 -3.24 23.59 8.48
N ASP A 104 -3.08 23.65 7.17
CA ASP A 104 -3.80 22.87 6.15
C ASP A 104 -2.97 21.69 5.60
N THR A 105 -1.69 21.63 5.94
CA THR A 105 -0.77 20.53 5.62
C THR A 105 -0.98 19.29 6.49
N ILE A 106 -0.59 18.13 5.97
CA ILE A 106 -0.43 16.87 6.72
C ILE A 106 1.07 16.59 6.75
N LEU A 107 1.63 16.40 7.94
CA LEU A 107 3.06 16.21 8.15
C LEU A 107 3.36 14.88 8.85
N LYS A 108 4.62 14.46 8.83
CA LYS A 108 5.11 13.29 9.56
C LYS A 108 4.65 13.28 11.03
N GLY A 109 4.16 12.15 11.51
CA GLY A 109 3.66 11.95 12.85
C GLY A 109 2.20 12.36 13.07
N ASP A 110 1.57 13.10 12.13
CA ASP A 110 0.13 13.32 12.17
C ASP A 110 -0.59 11.97 12.06
N ARG A 111 -1.82 11.92 12.55
CA ARG A 111 -2.69 10.75 12.43
C ARG A 111 -3.83 11.08 11.50
N VAL A 112 -4.16 10.14 10.62
CA VAL A 112 -5.23 10.28 9.65
C VAL A 112 -6.17 9.10 9.73
N HIS A 113 -7.45 9.34 9.43
CA HIS A 113 -8.44 8.28 9.35
C HIS A 113 -8.71 7.96 7.88
N LEU A 114 -8.66 6.68 7.54
CA LEU A 114 -8.95 6.13 6.22
C LEU A 114 -10.03 5.07 6.34
N LYS A 115 -10.89 4.94 5.32
CA LYS A 115 -11.95 3.94 5.30
C LYS A 115 -11.76 2.99 4.13
N ALA A 116 -11.72 1.69 4.39
CA ALA A 116 -11.55 0.65 3.38
C ALA A 116 -12.81 0.53 2.52
N ILE A 117 -12.63 0.38 1.19
CA ILE A 117 -13.77 0.21 0.27
C ILE A 117 -14.46 -1.14 0.46
N GLN A 118 -13.69 -2.17 0.83
CA GLN A 118 -14.16 -3.56 0.81
C GLN A 118 -15.28 -3.82 1.80
N ASP A 119 -15.17 -3.33 3.02
CA ASP A 119 -16.11 -3.59 4.12
C ASP A 119 -16.43 -2.35 4.97
N GLY A 120 -15.86 -1.19 4.63
CA GLY A 120 -16.04 0.05 5.38
C GLY A 120 -15.20 0.14 6.65
N THR A 121 -14.22 -0.74 6.85
CA THR A 121 -13.32 -0.70 8.02
C THR A 121 -12.63 0.66 8.12
N LEU A 122 -12.71 1.28 9.30
CA LEU A 122 -12.06 2.54 9.62
C LEU A 122 -10.72 2.25 10.30
N ILE A 123 -9.64 2.79 9.74
CA ILE A 123 -8.29 2.65 10.29
C ILE A 123 -7.71 4.02 10.64
N GLN A 124 -6.94 4.08 11.72
CA GLN A 124 -6.09 5.23 12.04
C GLN A 124 -4.66 4.95 11.60
N VAL A 125 -4.09 5.89 10.84
CA VAL A 125 -2.76 5.76 10.25
C VAL A 125 -1.88 6.92 10.70
N MET A 126 -0.69 6.61 11.23
CA MET A 126 0.33 7.59 11.55
C MET A 126 1.24 7.84 10.35
N ILE A 127 1.45 9.10 9.99
CA ILE A 127 2.26 9.49 8.83
C ILE A 127 3.75 9.22 9.10
N TRP A 128 4.41 8.47 8.22
CA TRP A 128 5.85 8.21 8.30
C TRP A 128 6.65 9.01 7.26
N LEU A 129 6.15 9.13 6.03
CA LEU A 129 6.81 9.87 4.94
C LEU A 129 6.13 11.21 4.67
N ASP A 130 6.92 12.28 4.60
CA ASP A 130 6.46 13.60 4.10
C ASP A 130 6.66 13.67 2.58
N ARG A 131 5.88 14.51 1.91
CA ARG A 131 5.74 14.68 0.45
C ARG A 131 7.04 14.96 -0.33
N THR A 132 8.17 15.07 0.36
CA THR A 132 9.50 15.37 -0.20
C THR A 132 10.32 14.14 -0.62
N ASP A 133 9.93 12.92 -0.23
CA ASP A 133 10.81 11.74 -0.37
C ASP A 133 10.56 10.90 -1.65
N GLY A 134 9.94 11.49 -2.69
CA GLY A 134 9.95 10.91 -4.04
C GLY A 134 9.01 9.73 -4.29
N LEU A 135 7.86 9.68 -3.60
CA LEU A 135 6.75 8.81 -4.03
C LEU A 135 6.26 9.22 -5.43
N ILE A 136 5.80 8.25 -6.21
CA ILE A 136 5.59 8.28 -7.68
C ILE A 136 4.41 9.19 -8.13
N ASP A 137 3.86 10.01 -7.22
CA ASP A 137 3.00 11.15 -7.50
C ASP A 137 3.01 12.13 -6.30
N ASP A 138 2.91 13.44 -6.59
CA ASP A 138 3.00 14.55 -5.61
C ASP A 138 1.87 14.56 -4.54
N ASN A 139 0.97 13.57 -4.57
CA ASN A 139 -0.22 13.49 -3.73
C ASN A 139 -0.31 12.20 -2.89
N SER A 140 0.70 11.32 -2.96
CA SER A 140 0.76 10.08 -2.19
C SER A 140 1.45 10.25 -0.84
N TYR A 141 0.87 9.61 0.16
CA TYR A 141 1.35 9.52 1.54
C TYR A 141 1.65 8.08 1.91
N GLY A 142 2.67 7.89 2.73
CA GLY A 142 2.96 6.63 3.39
C GLY A 142 2.75 6.74 4.90
N GLY A 143 2.10 5.74 5.49
CA GLY A 143 1.89 5.68 6.92
C GLY A 143 1.82 4.27 7.47
N THR A 144 1.69 4.18 8.78
CA THR A 144 1.57 2.93 9.52
C THR A 144 0.25 2.89 10.27
N VAL A 145 -0.48 1.78 10.18
CA VAL A 145 -1.71 1.55 10.94
C VAL A 145 -1.38 1.52 12.43
N VAL A 146 -2.06 2.34 13.22
CA VAL A 146 -1.80 2.49 14.67
C VAL A 146 -3.04 2.24 15.53
N ASP A 147 -4.24 2.25 14.96
CA ASP A 147 -5.48 2.00 15.71
C ASP A 147 -6.65 1.64 14.77
N PHE A 148 -7.72 1.10 15.35
CA PHE A 148 -9.01 0.81 14.71
C PHE A 148 -10.14 1.60 15.38
N PRO A 149 -10.38 2.87 14.97
CA PRO A 149 -11.34 3.73 15.65
C PRO A 149 -12.76 3.15 15.65
N GLY A 150 -13.38 3.10 16.83
CA GLY A 150 -14.72 2.55 17.03
C GLY A 150 -14.74 1.06 17.39
N GLU A 151 -13.58 0.38 17.37
CA GLU A 151 -13.46 -1.06 17.59
C GLU A 151 -12.49 -1.35 18.76
N PRO A 152 -12.87 -1.05 20.01
CA PRO A 152 -11.97 -1.16 21.18
C PRO A 152 -11.57 -2.60 21.53
N GLU A 153 -12.30 -3.59 21.01
CA GLU A 153 -11.99 -5.02 21.16
C GLU A 153 -11.12 -5.56 20.04
N ALA A 154 -10.83 -4.74 19.01
CA ALA A 154 -9.90 -5.11 17.96
C ALA A 154 -8.50 -5.36 18.56
N GLY A 155 -7.97 -6.56 18.34
CA GLY A 155 -6.63 -6.93 18.76
C GLY A 155 -5.58 -6.40 17.77
N GLN A 156 -4.66 -7.28 17.37
CA GLN A 156 -3.60 -6.93 16.42
C GLN A 156 -4.11 -6.78 14.97
N GLU A 157 -5.28 -7.33 14.64
CA GLU A 157 -5.84 -7.40 13.30
C GLU A 157 -7.34 -7.07 13.32
N PHE A 158 -7.79 -6.27 12.34
CA PHE A 158 -9.21 -6.01 12.10
C PHE A 158 -9.46 -5.61 10.64
N GLY A 159 -10.52 -6.13 10.02
CA GLY A 159 -10.90 -5.78 8.64
C GLY A 159 -9.82 -6.06 7.58
N GLY A 160 -8.95 -7.05 7.83
CA GLY A 160 -7.82 -7.38 6.95
C GLY A 160 -6.59 -6.47 7.08
N PHE A 161 -6.58 -5.57 8.07
CA PHE A 161 -5.44 -4.72 8.41
C PHE A 161 -4.79 -5.15 9.72
N TYR A 162 -3.48 -4.94 9.84
CA TYR A 162 -2.71 -5.20 11.06
C TYR A 162 -2.17 -3.92 11.69
N LEU A 163 -2.14 -3.83 13.02
CA LEU A 163 -1.38 -2.76 13.68
C LEU A 163 0.11 -2.89 13.31
N GLY A 164 0.74 -1.76 12.96
CA GLY A 164 2.12 -1.73 12.46
C GLY A 164 2.25 -1.94 10.94
N GLU A 165 1.17 -2.27 10.25
CA GLU A 165 1.16 -2.44 8.79
C GLU A 165 1.43 -1.12 8.06
N LYS A 166 2.16 -1.19 6.94
CA LYS A 166 2.45 -0.03 6.09
C LYS A 166 1.41 0.10 4.99
N VAL A 167 0.86 1.30 4.85
CA VAL A 167 -0.15 1.63 3.83
C VAL A 167 0.26 2.87 3.04
N THR A 168 -0.15 2.91 1.78
CA THR A 168 -0.02 4.09 0.91
C THR A 168 -1.41 4.60 0.55
N PHE A 169 -1.62 5.92 0.59
CA PHE A 169 -2.91 6.55 0.32
C PHE A 169 -2.71 7.97 -0.22
N SER A 170 -3.76 8.59 -0.75
CA SER A 170 -3.70 9.97 -1.22
C SER A 170 -4.41 10.93 -0.27
N LEU A 171 -4.18 12.24 -0.41
CA LEU A 171 -4.96 13.25 0.34
C LEU A 171 -6.47 13.05 0.17
N ARG A 172 -6.91 12.61 -1.02
CA ARG A 172 -8.33 12.41 -1.33
C ARG A 172 -8.95 11.24 -0.59
N ASN A 173 -8.16 10.37 0.04
CA ASN A 173 -8.67 9.28 0.87
C ASN A 173 -8.86 9.68 2.33
N VAL A 174 -8.36 10.84 2.75
CA VAL A 174 -8.30 11.21 4.16
C VAL A 174 -9.64 11.80 4.63
N LEU A 175 -10.27 11.15 5.62
CA LEU A 175 -11.54 11.59 6.20
C LEU A 175 -11.35 12.59 7.35
N HIS A 176 -10.34 12.34 8.18
CA HIS A 176 -10.03 13.09 9.38
C HIS A 176 -8.52 13.19 9.60
N VAL A 177 -8.06 14.30 10.18
CA VAL A 177 -6.66 14.52 10.57
C VAL A 177 -6.57 15.00 12.02
N GLU A 178 -5.72 14.34 12.79
CA GLU A 178 -5.29 14.74 14.13
C GLU A 178 -3.81 15.12 14.07
N GLN A 179 -3.46 16.28 14.65
CA GLN A 179 -2.05 16.69 14.69
C GLN A 179 -1.28 15.85 15.72
N ARG A 180 -0.03 15.52 15.37
CA ARG A 180 0.89 14.90 16.32
C ARG A 180 0.99 15.72 17.60
N LEU A 181 1.17 15.06 18.74
CA LEU A 181 1.49 15.73 20.00
C LEU A 181 2.73 16.63 19.81
N PRO A 182 2.70 17.89 20.24
CA PRO A 182 3.86 18.76 20.21
C PRO A 182 5.04 18.15 20.99
N ALA A 183 6.24 18.25 20.41
CA ALA A 183 7.44 17.69 21.01
C ALA A 183 7.72 18.19 22.45
N HIS A 184 7.25 19.39 22.80
CA HIS A 184 7.45 19.98 24.13
C HIS A 184 6.60 19.33 25.24
N LEU A 185 5.53 18.61 24.91
CA LEU A 185 4.72 17.88 25.90
C LEU A 185 5.36 16.55 26.32
N PHE A 186 6.42 16.12 25.63
CA PHE A 186 7.22 14.95 26.02
C PHE A 186 8.44 15.32 26.89
N SER A 187 8.65 16.60 27.20
CA SER A 187 9.83 17.09 27.93
C SER A 187 9.68 17.18 29.45
N ASP A 188 8.51 16.84 30.02
CA ASP A 188 8.27 16.91 31.48
C ASP A 188 8.38 15.55 32.20
N GLN A 189 8.94 14.52 31.55
CA GLN A 189 9.30 13.26 32.21
C GLN A 189 10.78 12.93 31.99
N ALA A 190 11.65 13.67 32.67
CA ALA A 190 13.05 13.32 32.89
C ALA A 190 13.48 13.73 34.31
#